data_AF-A0AAD4HFB8-F1
#
_entry.id   AF-A0AAD4HFB8-F1
#
_cell.length_a   1.000
_cell.length_b   1.000
_cell.length_c   1.000
_cell.angle_alpha   90.00
_cell.angle_beta   90.00
_cell.angle_gamma   90.00
#
_symmetry.space_group_name_H-M   'P 1'
#
loop_
_entity.id
_entity.type
_entity.pdbx_description
1 polymer ?
#
loop_
_entity_poly.entity_id
_entity_poly.type
_entity_poly.pdbx_seq_one_letter_code
_entity_poly.pdbx_strand_id
1 'polypeptide(L)'
;MPPPPTGTFRPSTANTRSSSRLGTQEIIATKNEVSDAVSAKAHLEKTAMAILGKPYTFDNISDILFHITQMPGVTLPVQTAIRAIAFILEEAAEVVTANSVAKLVITAIAPHIANIQGISESMTSIASKMEGSQEKINESITSISGNNVDAFIGTAALDSRLANVQEAVTTLTTQVKEASQQQGSYKTALLSGPKDNRLDAQTIQRTAREAIKARQILISLPPDSPLGPGKLSHSQLVEKIKEALKTISKEGAPELTIRTVTQYRNGGTVLEMLTTEGATYIKKPDIKNEFIKILDPSATIKDRIYPAIIQFVPLTFNPSDPEHLRELEIENKWNEGELVSARWIKPPGKRASNQ
;
A
#
# COMPACT_ATOMS: atom_id res chain seq x y z
N MET A 1 29.18 28.53 -102.76
CA MET A 1 29.42 27.38 -101.86
C MET A 1 30.88 26.98 -101.98
N PRO A 2 31.65 27.14 -100.90
CA PRO A 2 32.54 26.06 -100.45
C PRO A 2 32.48 25.85 -98.91
N PRO A 3 32.89 24.67 -98.41
CA PRO A 3 32.72 24.25 -97.03
C PRO A 3 33.80 24.81 -96.08
N PRO A 4 33.57 24.86 -94.76
CA PRO A 4 34.62 25.15 -93.79
C PRO A 4 35.56 23.94 -93.61
N PRO A 5 36.85 24.16 -93.31
CA PRO A 5 37.84 23.10 -93.23
C PRO A 5 37.85 22.41 -91.87
N THR A 6 38.19 21.13 -91.93
CA THR A 6 38.44 20.16 -90.86
C THR A 6 39.52 20.65 -89.88
N GLY A 7 39.14 20.76 -88.60
CA GLY A 7 40.05 20.96 -87.47
C GLY A 7 40.21 19.66 -86.69
N THR A 8 41.40 19.09 -86.80
CA THR A 8 41.87 17.84 -86.17
C THR A 8 41.79 17.86 -84.64
N PHE A 9 41.13 16.87 -84.06
CA PHE A 9 41.25 16.54 -82.64
C PHE A 9 42.68 16.07 -82.31
N ARG A 10 43.39 16.81 -81.46
CA ARG A 10 44.52 16.29 -80.67
C ARG A 10 43.99 15.81 -79.32
N PRO A 11 44.28 14.58 -78.87
CA PRO A 11 43.95 14.17 -77.51
C PRO A 11 44.97 14.82 -76.56
N SER A 12 44.50 15.75 -75.74
CA SER A 12 45.25 16.24 -74.58
C SER A 12 45.15 15.20 -73.47
N THR A 13 46.25 14.49 -73.22
CA THR A 13 46.42 13.58 -72.08
C THR A 13 46.39 14.37 -70.78
N ALA A 14 45.21 14.47 -70.17
CA ALA A 14 45.09 14.91 -68.78
C ALA A 14 45.53 13.77 -67.85
N ASN A 15 46.76 13.85 -67.34
CA ASN A 15 47.24 13.03 -66.24
C ASN A 15 46.51 13.44 -64.95
N THR A 16 45.40 12.78 -64.64
CA THR A 16 44.72 12.89 -63.35
C THR A 16 45.57 12.14 -62.31
N ARG A 17 46.37 12.87 -61.52
CA ARG A 17 46.98 12.33 -60.29
C ARG A 17 45.86 11.93 -59.34
N SER A 18 45.54 10.64 -59.28
CA SER A 18 44.71 10.06 -58.23
C SER A 18 45.46 10.19 -56.91
N SER A 19 45.02 11.08 -56.02
CA SER A 19 45.49 11.10 -54.64
C SER A 19 44.91 9.88 -53.92
N SER A 20 45.71 8.83 -53.75
CA SER A 20 45.34 7.67 -52.95
C SER A 20 45.01 8.11 -51.52
N ARG A 21 43.77 7.88 -51.08
CA ARG A 21 43.39 8.08 -49.67
C ARG A 21 44.07 7.00 -48.84
N LEU A 22 44.85 7.42 -47.84
CA LEU A 22 45.53 6.51 -46.91
C LEU A 22 44.50 5.77 -46.05
N GLY A 23 44.75 4.48 -45.81
CA GLY A 23 43.95 3.68 -44.88
C GLY A 23 44.24 4.02 -43.41
N THR A 24 43.35 3.66 -42.49
CA THR A 24 43.49 3.98 -41.04
C THR A 24 44.82 3.50 -40.46
N GLN A 25 45.28 2.31 -40.85
CA GLN A 25 46.56 1.75 -40.38
C GLN A 25 47.77 2.51 -40.95
N GLU A 26 47.67 3.03 -42.17
CA GLU A 26 48.72 3.85 -42.80
C GLU A 26 48.77 5.26 -42.20
N ILE A 27 47.62 5.79 -41.77
CA ILE A 27 47.51 7.06 -41.04
C ILE A 27 48.16 6.91 -39.65
N ILE A 28 47.88 5.82 -38.92
CA ILE A 28 48.51 5.55 -37.62
C ILE A 28 50.03 5.33 -37.76
N ALA A 29 50.48 4.73 -38.86
CA ALA A 29 51.90 4.54 -39.16
C ALA A 29 52.62 5.82 -39.64
N THR A 30 51.88 6.91 -39.89
CA THR A 30 52.48 8.18 -40.29
C THR A 30 53.21 8.80 -39.10
N LYS A 31 54.47 9.23 -39.32
CA LYS A 31 55.31 9.80 -38.26
C LYS A 31 54.64 11.04 -37.63
N ASN A 32 54.21 10.91 -36.39
CA ASN A 32 53.56 11.96 -35.60
C ASN A 32 54.07 11.91 -34.14
N GLU A 33 53.95 13.02 -33.41
CA GLU A 33 54.34 13.12 -32.00
C GLU A 33 53.44 12.28 -31.07
N VAL A 34 52.24 11.91 -31.54
CA VAL A 34 51.29 11.04 -30.86
C VAL A 34 51.16 9.72 -31.63
N SER A 35 51.59 8.61 -31.03
CA SER A 35 51.55 7.27 -31.65
C SER A 35 50.80 6.22 -30.83
N ASP A 36 50.49 6.51 -29.57
CA ASP A 36 49.88 5.58 -28.63
C ASP A 36 49.06 6.32 -27.57
N ALA A 37 48.25 5.60 -26.79
CA ALA A 37 47.37 6.21 -25.80
C ALA A 37 48.13 6.93 -24.67
N VAL A 38 49.37 6.53 -24.37
CA VAL A 38 50.18 7.17 -23.33
C VAL A 38 50.77 8.48 -23.87
N SER A 39 51.33 8.48 -25.09
CA SER A 39 51.78 9.73 -25.73
C SER A 39 50.64 10.71 -25.99
N ALA A 40 49.44 10.22 -26.32
CA ALA A 40 48.25 11.05 -26.50
C ALA A 40 47.87 11.82 -25.23
N LYS A 41 47.85 11.13 -24.08
CA LYS A 41 47.56 11.76 -22.78
C LYS A 41 48.62 12.78 -22.39
N ALA A 42 49.89 12.42 -22.54
CA ALA A 42 51.01 13.33 -22.27
C ALA A 42 50.96 14.59 -23.17
N HIS A 43 50.56 14.44 -24.43
CA HIS A 43 50.41 15.55 -25.36
C HIS A 43 49.24 16.48 -24.98
N LEU A 44 48.07 15.92 -24.62
CA LEU A 44 46.92 16.72 -24.19
C LEU A 44 47.18 17.47 -22.87
N GLU A 45 47.92 16.86 -21.95
CA GLU A 45 48.38 17.50 -20.72
C GLU A 45 49.39 18.61 -21.00
N LYS A 46 50.38 18.37 -21.88
CA LYS A 46 51.36 19.37 -22.30
C LYS A 46 50.73 20.57 -23.01
N THR A 47 49.66 20.35 -23.76
CA THR A 47 48.94 21.40 -24.52
C THR A 47 47.86 22.09 -23.66
N ALA A 48 47.77 21.78 -22.36
CA ALA A 48 46.79 22.31 -21.42
C ALA A 48 45.32 22.08 -21.83
N MET A 49 45.05 21.03 -22.61
CA MET A 49 43.70 20.63 -23.02
C MET A 49 43.05 19.65 -22.04
N ALA A 50 43.84 19.05 -21.13
CA ALA A 50 43.36 18.14 -20.10
C ALA A 50 43.92 18.51 -18.72
N ILE A 51 43.13 18.29 -17.67
CA ILE A 51 43.52 18.54 -16.27
C ILE A 51 44.30 17.33 -15.74
N LEU A 52 45.47 17.57 -15.14
CA LEU A 52 46.34 16.53 -14.58
C LEU A 52 45.58 15.64 -13.59
N GLY A 53 45.61 14.33 -13.81
CA GLY A 53 45.07 13.32 -12.88
C GLY A 53 43.57 13.04 -12.98
N LYS A 54 42.82 13.68 -13.89
CA LYS A 54 41.41 13.29 -14.14
C LYS A 54 41.33 12.10 -15.11
N PRO A 55 40.37 11.17 -14.91
CA PRO A 55 40.14 10.09 -15.87
C PRO A 55 39.59 10.64 -17.19
N TYR A 56 40.07 10.09 -18.31
CA TYR A 56 39.57 10.42 -19.65
C TYR A 56 38.28 9.63 -19.91
N THR A 57 37.14 10.17 -19.47
CA THR A 57 35.80 9.66 -19.78
C THR A 57 35.35 10.15 -21.17
N PHE A 58 34.32 9.52 -21.74
CA PHE A 58 33.75 9.96 -23.02
C PHE A 58 33.33 11.43 -22.98
N ASP A 59 32.69 11.86 -21.89
CA ASP A 59 32.29 13.26 -21.69
C ASP A 59 33.49 14.22 -21.72
N ASN A 60 34.56 13.88 -20.99
CA ASN A 60 35.78 14.70 -20.97
C ASN A 60 36.44 14.76 -22.35
N ILE A 61 36.37 13.69 -23.13
CA ILE A 61 36.92 13.66 -24.50
C ILE A 61 36.05 14.51 -25.44
N SER A 62 34.72 14.47 -25.31
CA SER A 62 33.81 15.33 -26.07
C SER A 62 34.06 16.82 -25.80
N ASP A 63 34.27 17.21 -24.54
CA ASP A 63 34.64 18.57 -24.15
C ASP A 63 35.96 19.02 -24.79
N ILE A 64 36.97 18.14 -24.78
CA ILE A 64 38.26 18.40 -25.43
C ILE A 64 38.08 18.62 -26.95
N LEU A 65 37.25 17.83 -27.61
CA LEU A 65 36.94 18.02 -29.04
C LEU A 65 36.25 19.35 -29.32
N PHE A 66 35.33 19.79 -28.45
CA PHE A 66 34.73 21.12 -28.56
C PHE A 66 35.76 22.22 -28.40
N HIS A 67 36.69 22.09 -27.45
CA HIS A 67 37.79 23.04 -27.25
C HIS A 67 38.75 23.09 -28.46
N ILE A 68 39.04 21.96 -29.09
CA ILE A 68 39.87 21.91 -30.32
C ILE A 68 39.23 22.72 -31.45
N THR A 69 37.89 22.78 -31.54
CA THR A 69 37.23 23.59 -32.57
C THR A 69 37.44 25.10 -32.41
N GLN A 70 37.90 25.56 -31.24
CA GLN A 70 38.20 26.97 -30.96
C GLN A 70 39.66 27.35 -31.26
N MET A 71 40.49 26.40 -31.70
CA MET A 71 41.89 26.68 -32.01
C MET A 71 42.03 27.52 -33.30
N PRO A 72 43.00 28.45 -33.34
CA PRO A 72 43.28 29.23 -34.55
C PRO A 72 43.80 28.29 -35.66
N GLY A 73 43.22 28.40 -36.86
CA GLY A 73 43.62 27.59 -38.03
C GLY A 73 42.69 26.41 -38.36
N VAL A 74 41.69 26.11 -37.52
CA VAL A 74 40.69 25.08 -37.83
C VAL A 74 39.60 25.65 -38.75
N THR A 75 39.50 25.11 -39.97
CA THR A 75 38.50 25.56 -40.96
C THR A 75 37.10 25.10 -40.60
N LEU A 76 36.07 25.84 -41.03
CA LEU A 76 34.67 25.54 -40.72
C LEU A 76 34.24 24.08 -41.04
N PRO A 77 34.63 23.47 -42.19
CA PRO A 77 34.31 22.07 -42.45
C PRO A 77 34.91 21.09 -41.43
N VAL A 78 36.12 21.38 -40.95
CA VAL A 78 36.81 20.56 -39.94
C VAL A 78 36.15 20.77 -38.57
N GLN A 79 35.77 22.00 -38.21
CA GLN A 79 35.02 22.27 -36.99
C GLN A 79 33.70 21.49 -36.96
N THR A 80 32.94 21.49 -38.05
CA THR A 80 31.67 20.75 -38.15
C THR A 80 31.87 19.25 -38.01
N ALA A 81 32.90 18.68 -38.65
CA ALA A 81 33.21 17.26 -38.53
C ALA A 81 33.62 16.87 -37.09
N ILE A 82 34.46 17.69 -36.44
CA ILE A 82 34.88 17.46 -35.04
C ILE A 82 33.70 17.55 -34.08
N ARG A 83 32.81 18.55 -34.23
CA ARG A 83 31.60 18.69 -33.40
C ARG A 83 30.64 17.52 -33.59
N ALA A 84 30.46 17.04 -34.82
CA ALA A 84 29.62 15.88 -35.10
C ALA A 84 30.12 14.63 -34.37
N ILE A 85 31.45 14.41 -34.35
CA ILE A 85 32.06 13.30 -33.62
C ILE A 85 31.89 13.47 -32.11
N ALA A 86 32.05 14.68 -31.57
CA ALA A 86 31.84 14.95 -30.14
C ALA A 86 30.41 14.62 -29.68
N PHE A 87 29.39 15.02 -30.45
CA PHE A 87 27.99 14.67 -30.15
C PHE A 87 27.72 13.17 -30.23
N ILE A 88 28.27 12.48 -31.23
CA ILE A 88 28.13 11.01 -31.34
C ILE A 88 28.82 10.29 -30.18
N LEU A 89 29.95 10.80 -29.69
CA LEU A 89 30.66 10.25 -28.53
C LEU A 89 29.88 10.44 -27.23
N GLU A 90 29.19 11.57 -27.07
CA GLU A 90 28.30 11.83 -25.94
C GLU A 90 27.10 10.87 -25.95
N GLU A 91 26.47 10.66 -27.10
CA GLU A 91 25.40 9.67 -27.29
C GLU A 91 25.88 8.24 -27.00
N ALA A 92 27.10 7.88 -27.44
CA ALA A 92 27.67 6.57 -27.16
C ALA A 92 27.98 6.36 -25.66
N ALA A 93 28.27 7.43 -24.91
CA ALA A 93 28.49 7.38 -23.47
C ALA A 93 27.20 7.02 -22.70
N GLU A 94 26.06 7.56 -23.11
CA GLU A 94 24.74 7.22 -22.55
C GLU A 94 24.42 5.73 -22.71
N VAL A 95 24.75 5.14 -23.86
CA VAL A 95 24.51 3.71 -24.12
C VAL A 95 25.39 2.83 -23.22
N VAL A 96 26.66 3.19 -23.02
CA VAL A 96 27.59 2.43 -22.16
C VAL A 96 27.18 2.52 -20.69
N THR A 97 26.78 3.70 -20.22
CA THR A 97 26.29 3.88 -18.85
C THR A 97 24.98 3.13 -18.62
N ALA A 98 24.02 3.18 -19.54
CA ALA A 98 22.78 2.40 -19.46
C ALA A 98 23.03 0.89 -19.39
N ASN A 99 23.95 0.37 -20.21
CA ASN A 99 24.35 -1.05 -20.17
C ASN A 99 25.02 -1.43 -18.85
N SER A 100 25.85 -0.55 -18.29
CA SER A 100 26.49 -0.79 -16.99
C SER A 100 25.47 -0.80 -15.84
N VAL A 101 24.50 0.13 -15.86
CA VAL A 101 23.40 0.17 -14.89
C VAL A 101 22.55 -1.10 -15.02
N ALA A 102 22.15 -1.47 -16.23
CA ALA A 102 21.39 -2.69 -16.48
C ALA A 102 22.11 -3.94 -15.94
N LYS A 103 23.42 -4.06 -16.17
CA LYS A 103 24.23 -5.17 -15.65
C LYS A 103 24.28 -5.19 -14.12
N LEU A 104 24.42 -4.03 -13.47
CA LEU A 104 24.39 -3.92 -12.01
C LEU A 104 23.02 -4.30 -11.45
N VAL A 105 21.94 -3.81 -12.07
CA VAL A 105 20.56 -4.15 -11.68
C VAL A 105 20.30 -5.65 -11.81
N ILE A 106 20.69 -6.27 -12.93
CA ILE A 106 20.56 -7.72 -13.13
C ILE A 106 21.33 -8.48 -12.05
N THR A 107 22.57 -8.08 -11.77
CA THR A 107 23.43 -8.73 -10.76
C THR A 107 22.84 -8.61 -9.35
N ALA A 108 22.27 -7.45 -9.01
CA ALA A 108 21.66 -7.22 -7.70
C ALA A 108 20.32 -7.96 -7.53
N ILE A 109 19.50 -8.04 -8.58
CA ILE A 109 18.14 -8.60 -8.50
C ILE A 109 18.12 -10.13 -8.68
N ALA A 110 19.06 -10.71 -9.45
CA ALA A 110 19.14 -12.15 -9.68
C ALA A 110 19.07 -13.02 -8.41
N PRO A 111 19.81 -12.75 -7.31
CA PRO A 111 19.72 -13.54 -6.09
C PRO A 111 18.35 -13.43 -5.40
N HIS A 112 17.68 -12.28 -5.49
CA HIS A 112 16.33 -12.12 -4.94
C HIS A 112 15.30 -12.95 -5.72
N ILE A 113 15.42 -13.00 -7.05
CA ILE A 113 14.55 -13.84 -7.90
C ILE A 113 14.74 -15.33 -7.56
N ALA A 114 15.99 -15.78 -7.37
CA ALA A 114 16.28 -17.15 -6.96
C ALA A 114 15.68 -17.49 -5.57
N ASN A 115 15.79 -16.57 -4.61
CA ASN A 115 15.18 -16.75 -3.29
C ASN A 115 13.64 -16.84 -3.37
N ILE A 116 12.99 -16.00 -4.19
CA ILE A 116 11.54 -16.04 -4.39
C ILE A 116 11.10 -17.37 -5.01
N GLN A 117 11.87 -17.90 -5.97
CA GLN A 117 11.60 -19.23 -6.54
C GLN A 117 11.72 -20.34 -5.48
N GLY A 118 12.76 -20.33 -4.65
CA GLY A 118 12.90 -21.31 -3.56
C GLY A 118 11.79 -21.23 -2.51
N ILE A 119 11.30 -20.02 -2.21
CA ILE A 119 10.12 -19.83 -1.35
C ILE A 119 8.87 -20.40 -2.02
N SER A 120 8.68 -20.19 -3.33
CA SER A 120 7.56 -20.74 -4.09
C SER A 120 7.55 -22.27 -4.08
N GLU A 121 8.70 -22.91 -4.27
CA GLU A 121 8.85 -24.37 -4.18
C GLU A 121 8.51 -24.88 -2.77
N SER A 122 9.00 -24.19 -1.73
CA SER A 122 8.70 -24.51 -0.33
C SER A 122 7.21 -24.39 -0.02
N MET A 123 6.56 -23.34 -0.52
CA MET A 123 5.13 -23.10 -0.35
C MET A 123 4.30 -24.16 -1.07
N THR A 124 4.72 -24.59 -2.26
CA THR A 124 4.09 -25.69 -3.01
C THR A 124 4.21 -27.01 -2.25
N SER A 125 5.37 -27.28 -1.62
CA SER A 125 5.55 -28.46 -0.76
C SER A 125 4.69 -28.42 0.52
N ILE A 126 4.51 -27.25 1.11
CA ILE A 126 3.63 -27.07 2.28
C ILE A 126 2.17 -27.31 1.86
N ALA A 127 1.74 -26.78 0.72
CA ALA A 127 0.38 -26.97 0.21
C ALA A 127 0.05 -28.45 0.01
N SER A 128 0.94 -29.23 -0.61
CA SER A 128 0.71 -30.67 -0.82
C SER A 128 0.67 -31.47 0.49
N LYS A 129 1.52 -31.13 1.47
CA LYS A 129 1.46 -31.73 2.81
C LYS A 129 0.15 -31.40 3.53
N MET A 130 -0.36 -30.18 3.35
CA MET A 130 -1.63 -29.75 3.92
C MET A 130 -2.81 -30.51 3.30
N GLU A 131 -2.83 -30.70 1.98
CA GLU A 131 -3.84 -31.53 1.31
C GLU A 131 -3.84 -32.97 1.85
N GLY A 132 -2.67 -33.60 1.96
CA GLY A 132 -2.57 -34.96 2.53
C GLY A 132 -2.98 -35.03 4.01
N SER A 133 -2.77 -33.97 4.79
CA SER A 133 -3.25 -33.90 6.17
C SER A 133 -4.77 -33.73 6.26
N GLN A 134 -5.36 -32.96 5.35
CA GLN A 134 -6.79 -32.76 5.24
C GLN A 134 -7.51 -34.07 4.89
N GLU A 135 -6.93 -34.85 4.00
CA GLU A 135 -7.45 -36.17 3.60
C GLU A 135 -7.45 -37.15 4.78
N LYS A 136 -6.36 -37.21 5.55
CA LYS A 136 -6.28 -38.02 6.79
C LYS A 136 -7.27 -37.58 7.87
N ILE A 137 -7.49 -36.27 8.02
CA ILE A 137 -8.51 -35.73 8.93
C ILE A 137 -9.89 -36.19 8.48
N ASN A 138 -10.18 -36.13 7.17
CA ASN A 138 -11.46 -36.53 6.63
C ASN A 138 -11.73 -38.04 6.80
N GLU A 139 -10.72 -38.88 6.55
CA GLU A 139 -10.77 -40.32 6.84
C GLU A 139 -11.06 -40.59 8.32
N SER A 140 -10.36 -39.88 9.23
CA SER A 140 -10.57 -40.01 10.68
C SER A 140 -11.99 -39.61 11.10
N ILE A 141 -12.54 -38.53 10.52
CA ILE A 141 -13.93 -38.11 10.76
C ILE A 141 -14.91 -39.21 10.28
N THR A 142 -14.69 -39.79 9.10
CA THR A 142 -15.55 -40.88 8.61
C THR A 142 -15.51 -42.12 9.51
N SER A 143 -14.34 -42.50 10.04
CA SER A 143 -14.23 -43.61 10.99
C SER A 143 -14.92 -43.34 12.33
N ILE A 144 -14.81 -42.11 12.86
CA ILE A 144 -15.50 -41.71 14.09
C ILE A 144 -17.03 -41.70 13.89
N SER A 145 -17.50 -41.22 12.73
CA SER A 145 -18.93 -41.24 12.40
C SER A 145 -19.46 -42.66 12.28
N GLY A 146 -18.71 -43.60 11.67
CA GLY A 146 -19.10 -45.00 11.56
C GLY A 146 -19.24 -45.70 12.92
N ASN A 147 -18.26 -45.54 13.80
CA ASN A 147 -18.26 -46.18 15.12
C ASN A 147 -19.36 -45.66 16.06
N ASN A 148 -19.78 -44.40 15.90
CA ASN A 148 -20.87 -43.82 16.69
C ASN A 148 -22.27 -44.21 16.18
N VAL A 149 -22.41 -44.66 14.92
CA VAL A 149 -23.68 -45.17 14.38
C VAL A 149 -24.04 -46.53 14.96
N ASP A 150 -23.04 -47.40 15.21
CA ASP A 150 -23.28 -48.70 15.86
C ASP A 150 -23.70 -48.56 17.33
N ALA A 151 -23.21 -47.53 18.04
CA ALA A 151 -23.69 -47.18 19.37
C ALA A 151 -25.13 -46.60 19.37
N PHE A 152 -25.58 -46.07 18.24
CA PHE A 152 -26.92 -45.51 18.04
C PHE A 152 -27.99 -46.57 17.71
N ILE A 153 -27.61 -47.79 17.31
CA ILE A 153 -28.61 -48.88 17.16
C ILE A 153 -29.22 -49.27 18.53
N GLY A 154 -28.48 -49.07 19.63
CA GLY A 154 -29.02 -49.20 21.00
C GLY A 154 -30.04 -48.12 21.38
N THR A 155 -30.08 -46.98 20.68
CA THR A 155 -30.99 -45.85 20.97
C THR A 155 -32.28 -45.88 20.17
N ALA A 156 -32.43 -46.72 19.14
CA ALA A 156 -33.71 -46.89 18.43
C ALA A 156 -34.85 -47.42 19.36
N ALA A 157 -34.49 -48.18 20.40
CA ALA A 157 -35.42 -48.59 21.46
C ALA A 157 -35.80 -47.42 22.41
N LEU A 158 -34.96 -46.39 22.48
CA LEU A 158 -35.26 -45.15 23.20
C LEU A 158 -36.07 -44.18 22.33
N ASP A 159 -35.84 -44.12 21.02
CA ASP A 159 -36.61 -43.28 20.09
C ASP A 159 -38.09 -43.68 20.01
N SER A 160 -38.38 -44.99 20.05
CA SER A 160 -39.75 -45.51 20.11
C SER A 160 -40.45 -45.18 21.44
N ARG A 161 -39.71 -45.16 22.55
CA ARG A 161 -40.24 -44.70 23.85
C ARG A 161 -40.36 -43.18 23.93
N LEU A 162 -39.44 -42.46 23.30
CA LEU A 162 -39.45 -41.01 23.21
C LEU A 162 -40.60 -40.53 22.33
N ALA A 163 -40.93 -41.23 21.24
CA ALA A 163 -42.10 -40.92 20.42
C ALA A 163 -43.41 -41.01 21.22
N ASN A 164 -43.58 -42.06 22.02
CA ASN A 164 -44.77 -42.22 22.87
C ASN A 164 -44.84 -41.16 23.99
N VAL A 165 -43.69 -40.77 24.56
CA VAL A 165 -43.61 -39.68 25.55
C VAL A 165 -43.83 -38.32 24.89
N GLN A 166 -43.33 -38.11 23.67
CA GLN A 166 -43.51 -36.89 22.89
C GLN A 166 -44.98 -36.69 22.55
N GLU A 167 -45.69 -37.76 22.15
CA GLU A 167 -47.11 -37.74 21.84
C GLU A 167 -47.97 -37.39 23.08
N ALA A 168 -47.64 -37.97 24.24
CA ALA A 168 -48.25 -37.66 25.53
C ALA A 168 -47.95 -36.22 26.00
N VAL A 169 -46.73 -35.74 25.76
CA VAL A 169 -46.33 -34.36 26.07
C VAL A 169 -46.99 -33.38 25.12
N THR A 170 -47.13 -33.67 23.82
CA THR A 170 -47.87 -32.78 22.89
C THR A 170 -49.35 -32.70 23.21
N THR A 171 -50.00 -33.78 23.64
CA THR A 171 -51.42 -33.73 24.05
C THR A 171 -51.61 -32.87 25.31
N LEU A 172 -50.71 -32.97 26.29
CA LEU A 172 -50.68 -32.08 27.47
C LEU A 172 -50.29 -30.63 27.12
N THR A 173 -49.34 -30.44 26.20
CA THR A 173 -48.87 -29.10 25.79
C THR A 173 -49.90 -28.39 24.92
N THR A 174 -50.73 -29.11 24.16
CA THR A 174 -51.83 -28.53 23.36
C THR A 174 -52.95 -28.04 24.28
N GLN A 175 -53.24 -28.77 25.36
CA GLN A 175 -54.16 -28.33 26.42
C GLN A 175 -53.63 -27.14 27.24
N VAL A 176 -52.30 -26.95 27.33
CA VAL A 176 -51.67 -25.80 28.02
C VAL A 176 -51.44 -24.61 27.07
N LYS A 177 -51.20 -24.84 25.76
CA LYS A 177 -51.00 -23.79 24.74
C LYS A 177 -52.27 -23.08 24.33
N GLU A 178 -53.45 -23.68 24.52
CA GLU A 178 -54.73 -22.97 24.39
C GLU A 178 -54.89 -21.85 25.44
N ALA A 179 -54.05 -21.82 26.48
CA ALA A 179 -54.00 -20.74 27.47
C ALA A 179 -52.86 -19.72 27.27
N SER A 180 -52.00 -19.82 26.23
CA SER A 180 -50.86 -18.90 26.06
C SER A 180 -50.35 -18.84 24.61
N GLN A 181 -51.03 -18.06 23.78
CA GLN A 181 -50.56 -17.56 22.47
C GLN A 181 -50.31 -16.04 22.63
N GLN A 182 -49.27 -15.37 22.14
CA GLN A 182 -48.27 -15.57 21.07
C GLN A 182 -47.17 -14.49 21.24
N GLN A 183 -45.94 -14.72 20.79
CA GLN A 183 -45.25 -13.87 19.79
C GLN A 183 -43.79 -14.31 19.55
N GLY A 184 -43.44 -14.55 18.27
CA GLY A 184 -42.06 -14.68 17.82
C GLY A 184 -41.35 -13.33 17.83
N SER A 185 -40.12 -13.31 18.35
CA SER A 185 -39.35 -12.08 18.51
C SER A 185 -38.90 -11.47 17.17
N TYR A 186 -39.16 -10.16 17.02
CA TYR A 186 -38.76 -9.30 15.91
C TYR A 186 -37.24 -9.34 15.59
N LYS A 187 -36.41 -9.65 16.60
CA LYS A 187 -34.95 -9.81 16.46
C LYS A 187 -34.58 -10.85 15.40
N THR A 188 -35.33 -11.95 15.33
CA THR A 188 -35.05 -13.05 14.42
C THR A 188 -35.34 -12.68 12.96
N ALA A 189 -36.33 -11.81 12.73
CA ALA A 189 -36.71 -11.32 11.41
C ALA A 189 -35.74 -10.28 10.82
N LEU A 190 -35.10 -9.47 11.69
CA LEU A 190 -34.08 -8.51 11.26
C LEU A 190 -32.73 -9.17 10.91
N LEU A 191 -32.36 -10.23 11.64
CA LEU A 191 -31.11 -10.96 11.38
C LEU A 191 -31.20 -11.85 10.13
N SER A 192 -32.42 -12.19 9.68
CA SER A 192 -32.67 -13.03 8.50
C SER A 192 -32.79 -12.24 7.19
N GLY A 193 -32.12 -11.09 7.06
CA GLY A 193 -32.14 -10.25 5.86
C GLY A 193 -31.82 -11.01 4.56
N PRO A 194 -32.15 -10.44 3.38
CA PRO A 194 -32.11 -11.15 2.10
C PRO A 194 -30.74 -11.76 1.82
N LYS A 195 -30.70 -13.07 1.56
CA LYS A 195 -29.49 -13.85 1.24
C LYS A 195 -29.06 -13.66 -0.23
N ASP A 196 -28.96 -12.41 -0.68
CA ASP A 196 -28.40 -12.13 -2.00
C ASP A 196 -26.87 -11.99 -1.89
N ASN A 197 -26.15 -12.99 -2.40
CA ASN A 197 -24.69 -13.07 -2.45
C ASN A 197 -24.03 -12.04 -3.39
N ARG A 198 -24.75 -11.01 -3.83
CA ARG A 198 -24.21 -9.89 -4.61
C ARG A 198 -24.19 -8.66 -3.72
N LEU A 199 -23.00 -8.34 -3.19
CA LEU A 199 -22.78 -7.08 -2.47
C LEU A 199 -23.17 -5.93 -3.41
N ASP A 200 -24.25 -5.22 -3.09
CA ASP A 200 -24.66 -4.03 -3.80
C ASP A 200 -23.60 -2.92 -3.61
N ALA A 201 -23.48 -2.02 -4.58
CA ALA A 201 -22.48 -0.95 -4.55
C ALA A 201 -22.59 -0.08 -3.27
N GLN A 202 -23.79 0.04 -2.70
CA GLN A 202 -24.03 0.77 -1.46
C GLN A 202 -23.48 0.02 -0.23
N THR A 203 -23.65 -1.30 -0.13
CA THR A 203 -23.01 -2.08 0.96
C THR A 203 -21.50 -2.06 0.82
N ILE A 204 -20.94 -2.21 -0.40
CA ILE A 204 -19.48 -2.10 -0.61
C ILE A 204 -18.97 -0.75 -0.10
N GLN A 205 -19.65 0.35 -0.46
CA GLN A 205 -19.25 1.69 -0.02
C GLN A 205 -19.40 1.86 1.51
N ARG A 206 -20.45 1.30 2.11
CA ARG A 206 -20.66 1.32 3.56
C ARG A 206 -19.57 0.55 4.30
N THR A 207 -19.29 -0.68 3.88
CA THR A 207 -18.25 -1.55 4.44
C THR A 207 -16.86 -0.91 4.28
N ALA A 208 -16.57 -0.30 3.13
CA ALA A 208 -15.31 0.42 2.92
C ALA A 208 -15.16 1.62 3.86
N ARG A 209 -16.23 2.42 4.04
CA ARG A 209 -16.22 3.56 4.99
C ARG A 209 -16.09 3.10 6.43
N GLU A 210 -16.70 1.98 6.79
CA GLU A 210 -16.57 1.38 8.11
C GLU A 210 -15.15 0.88 8.37
N ALA A 211 -14.52 0.24 7.39
CA ALA A 211 -13.13 -0.18 7.48
C ALA A 211 -12.17 0.99 7.67
N ILE A 212 -12.37 2.11 6.95
CA ILE A 212 -11.59 3.35 7.15
C ILE A 212 -11.81 3.88 8.57
N LYS A 213 -13.07 3.95 9.03
CA LYS A 213 -13.40 4.42 10.39
C LYS A 213 -12.80 3.54 11.48
N ALA A 214 -12.71 2.22 11.26
CA ALA A 214 -12.12 1.29 12.22
C ALA A 214 -10.63 1.58 12.46
N ARG A 215 -9.92 2.04 11.43
CA ARG A 215 -8.50 2.43 11.46
C ARG A 215 -8.22 3.82 12.04
N GLN A 216 -9.27 4.62 12.28
CA GLN A 216 -9.12 5.98 12.76
C GLN A 216 -9.15 6.07 14.29
N ILE A 217 -8.33 6.98 14.82
CA ILE A 217 -8.26 7.38 16.21
C ILE A 217 -8.43 8.91 16.25
N LEU A 218 -9.37 9.39 17.06
CA LEU A 218 -9.57 10.83 17.26
C LEU A 218 -8.89 11.27 18.56
N ILE A 219 -7.88 12.12 18.43
CA ILE A 219 -7.17 12.75 19.53
C ILE A 219 -7.72 14.17 19.67
N SER A 220 -8.20 14.52 20.86
CA SER A 220 -8.68 15.86 21.19
C SER A 220 -7.59 16.56 21.99
N LEU A 221 -7.00 17.59 21.38
CA LEU A 221 -6.00 18.44 22.01
C LEU A 221 -6.68 19.66 22.64
N PRO A 222 -6.35 20.05 23.88
CA PRO A 222 -6.82 21.30 24.46
C PRO A 222 -6.20 22.52 23.75
N PRO A 223 -6.81 23.71 23.85
CA PRO A 223 -6.31 24.93 23.20
C PRO A 223 -4.85 25.26 23.52
N ASP A 224 -4.43 24.97 24.76
CA ASP A 224 -3.08 25.27 25.25
C ASP A 224 -2.05 24.21 24.88
N SER A 225 -2.48 23.06 24.33
CA SER A 225 -1.59 21.96 23.92
C SER A 225 -0.49 22.47 22.98
N PRO A 226 0.78 22.10 23.19
CA PRO A 226 1.88 22.45 22.29
C PRO A 226 1.73 21.78 20.91
N LEU A 227 0.90 20.73 20.80
CA LEU A 227 0.59 20.04 19.55
C LEU A 227 -0.59 20.68 18.79
N GLY A 228 -1.19 21.74 19.34
CA GLY A 228 -2.36 22.39 18.77
C GLY A 228 -2.15 22.97 17.36
N PRO A 229 -3.25 23.26 16.64
CA PRO A 229 -3.20 23.77 15.28
C PRO A 229 -2.44 25.08 15.18
N GLY A 230 -1.49 25.16 14.24
CA GLY A 230 -0.66 26.34 13.98
C GLY A 230 0.56 26.49 14.90
N LYS A 231 0.74 25.64 15.91
CA LYS A 231 1.92 25.67 16.80
C LYS A 231 3.10 24.86 16.27
N LEU A 232 2.82 23.78 15.55
CA LEU A 232 3.82 22.93 14.90
C LEU A 232 3.53 22.80 13.40
N SER A 233 4.58 22.55 12.62
CA SER A 233 4.40 22.12 11.24
C SER A 233 3.78 20.72 11.18
N HIS A 234 3.12 20.41 10.07
CA HIS A 234 2.51 19.09 9.89
C HIS A 234 3.54 17.95 10.01
N SER A 235 4.76 18.14 9.48
CA SER A 235 5.85 17.16 9.57
C SER A 235 6.26 16.90 11.02
N GLN A 236 6.44 17.96 11.81
CA GLN A 236 6.83 17.86 13.21
C GLN A 236 5.75 17.15 14.06
N LEU A 237 4.47 17.42 13.77
CA LEU A 237 3.37 16.71 14.42
C LEU A 237 3.42 15.20 14.12
N VAL A 238 3.60 14.84 12.85
CA VAL A 238 3.69 13.44 12.42
C VAL A 238 4.90 12.74 13.06
N GLU A 239 6.06 13.40 13.13
CA GLU A 239 7.26 12.87 13.78
C GLU A 239 7.02 12.59 15.26
N LYS A 240 6.44 13.54 16.01
CA LYS A 240 6.11 13.33 17.43
C LYS A 240 5.14 12.17 17.65
N ILE A 241 4.13 12.03 16.78
CA ILE A 241 3.21 10.89 16.86
C ILE A 241 3.96 9.58 16.58
N LYS A 242 4.84 9.53 15.58
CA LYS A 242 5.66 8.34 15.29
C LYS A 242 6.57 7.96 16.46
N GLU A 243 7.20 8.93 17.10
CA GLU A 243 8.04 8.71 18.29
C GLU A 243 7.22 8.14 19.46
N ALA A 244 6.03 8.69 19.70
CA ALA A 244 5.12 8.16 20.71
C ALA A 244 4.67 6.73 20.40
N LEU A 245 4.32 6.43 19.14
CA LEU A 245 3.95 5.08 18.69
C LEU A 245 5.10 4.07 18.83
N LYS A 246 6.34 4.48 18.52
CA LYS A 246 7.51 3.64 18.68
C LYS A 246 7.77 3.28 20.15
N THR A 247 7.50 4.22 21.05
CA THR A 247 7.72 4.04 22.50
C THR A 247 6.73 3.05 23.11
N ILE A 248 5.46 3.06 22.67
CA ILE A 248 4.43 2.13 23.16
C ILE A 248 4.46 0.75 22.50
N SER A 249 5.29 0.56 21.47
CA SER A 249 5.39 -0.71 20.76
C SER A 249 6.16 -1.73 21.60
N LYS A 250 5.42 -2.67 22.21
CA LYS A 250 5.97 -3.76 23.04
C LYS A 250 6.15 -5.04 22.24
N GLU A 251 6.90 -6.00 22.77
CA GLU A 251 7.05 -7.33 22.16
C GLU A 251 5.68 -8.01 22.00
N GLY A 252 5.36 -8.46 20.78
CA GLY A 252 4.04 -8.99 20.42
C GLY A 252 2.97 -7.94 20.05
N ALA A 253 3.31 -6.64 19.98
CA ALA A 253 2.42 -5.62 19.46
C ALA A 253 2.24 -5.74 17.92
N PRO A 254 1.06 -5.36 17.38
CA PRO A 254 0.87 -5.28 15.94
C PRO A 254 1.68 -4.13 15.34
N GLU A 255 1.84 -4.14 14.02
CA GLU A 255 2.52 -3.06 13.30
C GLU A 255 1.77 -1.72 13.46
N LEU A 256 2.43 -0.71 14.04
CA LEU A 256 1.87 0.61 14.32
C LEU A 256 2.28 1.63 13.25
N THR A 257 1.85 1.40 12.00
CA THR A 257 2.17 2.29 10.88
C THR A 257 1.07 3.33 10.65
N ILE A 258 1.48 4.60 10.53
CA ILE A 258 0.58 5.72 10.25
C ILE A 258 0.31 5.79 8.73
N ARG A 259 -0.96 5.86 8.34
CA ARG A 259 -1.38 6.14 6.97
C ARG A 259 -1.52 7.63 6.72
N THR A 260 -2.28 8.33 7.57
CA THR A 260 -2.50 9.77 7.48
C THR A 260 -2.69 10.38 8.86
N VAL A 261 -2.34 11.67 8.98
CA VAL A 261 -2.67 12.51 10.13
C VAL A 261 -3.43 13.71 9.59
N THR A 262 -4.57 14.04 10.19
CA THR A 262 -5.36 15.22 9.80
C THR A 262 -5.67 16.03 11.04
N GLN A 263 -5.21 17.28 11.08
CA GLN A 263 -5.47 18.18 12.19
C GLN A 263 -6.53 19.23 11.81
N TYR A 264 -7.52 19.40 12.67
CA TYR A 264 -8.61 20.35 12.52
C TYR A 264 -8.38 21.60 13.39
N ARG A 265 -9.01 22.71 13.01
CA ARG A 265 -8.90 24.00 13.69
C ARG A 265 -9.38 23.99 15.15
N ASN A 266 -10.26 23.06 15.51
CA ASN A 266 -10.80 22.90 16.85
C ASN A 266 -9.91 22.05 17.79
N GLY A 267 -8.66 21.76 17.40
CA GLY A 267 -7.75 20.91 18.18
C GLY A 267 -7.98 19.41 18.00
N GLY A 268 -8.98 19.00 17.22
CA GLY A 268 -9.16 17.60 16.84
C GLY A 268 -8.08 17.13 15.89
N THR A 269 -7.39 16.03 16.20
CA THR A 269 -6.40 15.39 15.36
C THR A 269 -6.83 13.96 15.08
N VAL A 270 -7.12 13.64 13.83
CA VAL A 270 -7.45 12.27 13.39
C VAL A 270 -6.19 11.60 12.89
N LEU A 271 -5.86 10.50 13.55
CA LEU A 271 -4.81 9.57 13.16
C LEU A 271 -5.45 8.38 12.46
N GLU A 272 -5.10 8.13 11.21
CA GLU A 272 -5.49 6.92 10.48
C GLU A 272 -4.32 5.95 10.45
N MET A 273 -4.52 4.75 11.00
CA MET A 273 -3.54 3.67 10.97
C MET A 273 -3.61 2.91 9.65
N LEU A 274 -2.50 2.27 9.26
CA LEU A 274 -2.47 1.41 8.08
C LEU A 274 -3.37 0.17 8.27
N THR A 275 -3.36 -0.39 9.49
CA THR A 275 -4.09 -1.60 9.88
C THR A 275 -5.17 -1.30 10.92
N THR A 276 -6.24 -2.09 10.90
CA THR A 276 -7.31 -2.00 11.92
C THR A 276 -6.79 -2.47 13.28
N GLU A 277 -5.95 -3.50 13.29
CA GLU A 277 -5.32 -4.05 14.48
C GLU A 277 -4.47 -3.02 15.23
N GLY A 278 -3.68 -2.21 14.52
CA GLY A 278 -2.91 -1.12 15.13
C GLY A 278 -3.80 -0.07 15.78
N ALA A 279 -4.92 0.30 15.14
CA ALA A 279 -5.87 1.24 15.72
C ALA A 279 -6.57 0.68 16.97
N THR A 280 -6.96 -0.59 16.94
CA THR A 280 -7.58 -1.29 18.08
C THR A 280 -6.59 -1.44 19.22
N TYR A 281 -5.32 -1.71 18.93
CA TYR A 281 -4.26 -1.81 19.92
C TYR A 281 -4.08 -0.50 20.71
N ILE A 282 -4.00 0.64 20.01
CA ILE A 282 -3.86 1.96 20.65
C ILE A 282 -5.10 2.32 21.49
N LYS A 283 -6.29 1.83 21.11
CA LYS A 283 -7.54 2.09 21.85
C LYS A 283 -7.67 1.27 23.14
N LYS A 284 -6.85 0.23 23.36
CA LYS A 284 -6.88 -0.54 24.62
C LYS A 284 -6.58 0.38 25.81
N PRO A 285 -7.31 0.29 26.94
CA PRO A 285 -7.21 1.27 28.03
C PRO A 285 -5.77 1.57 28.49
N ASP A 286 -4.97 0.53 28.73
CA ASP A 286 -3.58 0.68 29.20
C ASP A 286 -2.69 1.38 28.17
N ILE A 287 -2.79 0.95 26.91
CA ILE A 287 -2.01 1.49 25.79
C ILE A 287 -2.46 2.91 25.45
N LYS A 288 -3.77 3.18 25.47
CA LYS A 288 -4.38 4.51 25.27
C LYS A 288 -3.82 5.51 26.27
N ASN A 289 -3.77 5.14 27.55
CA ASN A 289 -3.25 5.99 28.62
C ASN A 289 -1.74 6.22 28.49
N GLU A 290 -0.97 5.17 28.19
CA GLU A 290 0.48 5.27 27.96
C GLU A 290 0.80 6.17 26.77
N PHE A 291 0.11 5.96 25.64
CA PHE A 291 0.26 6.74 24.42
C PHE A 291 -0.04 8.23 24.64
N ILE A 292 -1.17 8.55 25.29
CA ILE A 292 -1.52 9.94 25.60
C ILE A 292 -0.48 10.58 26.51
N LYS A 293 -0.04 9.87 27.56
CA LYS A 293 0.98 10.38 28.49
C LYS A 293 2.29 10.73 27.77
N ILE A 294 2.69 9.94 26.78
CA ILE A 294 3.92 10.18 25.99
C ILE A 294 3.70 11.31 24.98
N LEU A 295 2.57 11.33 24.29
CA LEU A 295 2.29 12.29 23.23
C LEU A 295 2.04 13.69 23.79
N ASP A 296 1.06 13.81 24.68
CA ASP A 296 0.67 15.03 25.37
C ASP A 296 -0.25 14.66 26.54
N PRO A 297 0.20 14.78 27.80
CA PRO A 297 -0.60 14.44 28.98
C PRO A 297 -1.94 15.20 29.09
N SER A 298 -2.07 16.33 28.40
CA SER A 298 -3.30 17.14 28.39
C SER A 298 -4.29 16.71 27.29
N ALA A 299 -3.87 15.84 26.37
CA ALA A 299 -4.69 15.32 25.29
C ALA A 299 -5.62 14.19 25.76
N THR A 300 -6.65 13.90 24.96
CA THR A 300 -7.55 12.77 25.20
C THR A 300 -7.86 12.04 23.91
N ILE A 301 -7.94 10.70 23.93
CA ILE A 301 -8.50 9.92 22.81
C ILE A 301 -10.01 9.80 23.02
N LYS A 302 -10.78 10.26 22.04
CA LYS A 302 -12.24 10.17 22.04
C LYS A 302 -12.71 8.87 21.41
N ASP A 303 -13.59 8.18 22.13
CA ASP A 303 -14.26 7.01 21.61
C ASP A 303 -15.33 7.43 20.60
N ARG A 304 -15.52 6.60 19.58
CA ARG A 304 -16.45 6.91 18.50
C ARG A 304 -17.85 6.48 18.90
N ILE A 305 -18.73 7.47 19.05
CA ILE A 305 -20.15 7.26 19.37
C ILE A 305 -20.92 7.08 18.06
N TYR A 306 -21.79 6.07 18.02
CA TYR A 306 -22.68 5.81 16.89
C TYR A 306 -24.13 6.19 17.27
N PRO A 307 -24.83 6.99 16.45
CA PRO A 307 -26.24 7.22 16.67
C PRO A 307 -27.02 5.92 16.37
N ALA A 308 -27.82 5.48 17.33
CA ALA A 308 -28.73 4.35 17.18
C ALA A 308 -30.19 4.81 17.37
N ILE A 309 -31.12 4.13 16.70
CA ILE A 309 -32.56 4.31 16.93
C ILE A 309 -33.04 3.13 17.75
N ILE A 310 -33.50 3.40 18.97
CA ILE A 310 -34.11 2.42 19.85
C ILE A 310 -35.63 2.60 19.74
N GLN A 311 -36.34 1.50 19.50
CA GLN A 311 -37.80 1.48 19.38
C GLN A 311 -38.42 0.87 20.63
N PHE A 312 -39.72 1.13 20.85
CA PHE A 312 -40.49 0.59 21.99
C PHE A 312 -39.96 1.01 23.37
N VAL A 313 -39.27 2.14 23.44
CA VAL A 313 -38.87 2.74 24.71
C VAL A 313 -40.12 3.29 25.42
N PRO A 314 -40.36 2.94 26.71
CA PRO A 314 -41.51 3.43 27.46
C PRO A 314 -41.64 4.96 27.44
N LEU A 315 -42.87 5.49 27.43
CA LEU A 315 -43.10 6.94 27.46
C LEU A 315 -42.65 7.60 28.78
N THR A 316 -42.52 6.82 29.84
CA THR A 316 -41.96 7.22 31.13
C THR A 316 -40.45 7.46 31.08
N PHE A 317 -39.76 7.02 30.02
CA PHE A 317 -38.33 7.22 29.86
C PHE A 317 -37.98 8.70 29.66
N ASN A 318 -37.10 9.21 30.51
CA ASN A 318 -36.55 10.54 30.38
C ASN A 318 -35.12 10.48 29.79
N PRO A 319 -34.90 10.84 28.52
CA PRO A 319 -33.58 10.78 27.89
C PRO A 319 -32.56 11.77 28.47
N SER A 320 -33.00 12.74 29.27
CA SER A 320 -32.11 13.72 29.92
C SER A 320 -31.67 13.24 31.31
N ASP A 321 -32.26 12.16 31.82
CA ASP A 321 -31.92 11.58 33.12
C ASP A 321 -30.90 10.44 32.93
N PRO A 322 -29.68 10.55 33.49
CA PRO A 322 -28.66 9.52 33.40
C PRO A 322 -29.08 8.17 34.01
N GLU A 323 -29.92 8.17 35.05
CA GLU A 323 -30.40 6.95 35.72
C GLU A 323 -31.26 6.14 34.75
N HIS A 324 -32.19 6.80 34.04
CA HIS A 324 -33.02 6.16 33.02
C HIS A 324 -32.20 5.56 31.88
N LEU A 325 -31.03 6.13 31.54
CA LEU A 325 -30.11 5.52 30.58
C LEU A 325 -29.51 4.21 31.12
N ARG A 326 -29.13 4.18 32.41
CA ARG A 326 -28.60 2.97 33.05
C ARG A 326 -29.67 1.89 33.16
N GLU A 327 -30.90 2.24 33.52
CA GLU A 327 -32.03 1.30 33.54
C GLU A 327 -32.25 0.66 32.18
N LEU A 328 -32.23 1.47 31.11
CA LEU A 328 -32.38 0.98 29.74
C LEU A 328 -31.24 0.04 29.34
N GLU A 329 -30.00 0.33 29.74
CA GLU A 329 -28.86 -0.57 29.54
C GLU A 329 -29.07 -1.91 30.26
N ILE A 330 -29.47 -1.86 31.54
CA ILE A 330 -29.70 -3.06 32.36
C ILE A 330 -30.82 -3.93 31.74
N GLU A 331 -31.94 -3.33 31.37
CA GLU A 331 -33.09 -4.04 30.77
C GLU A 331 -32.69 -4.72 29.45
N ASN A 332 -31.82 -4.08 28.66
CA ASN A 332 -31.35 -4.59 27.38
C ASN A 332 -30.07 -5.43 27.46
N LYS A 333 -29.51 -5.64 28.67
CA LYS A 333 -28.24 -6.36 28.91
C LYS A 333 -27.05 -5.74 28.18
N TRP A 334 -27.01 -4.42 28.15
CA TRP A 334 -25.88 -3.64 27.67
C TRP A 334 -24.89 -3.38 28.80
N ASN A 335 -23.63 -3.10 28.44
CA ASN A 335 -22.65 -2.73 29.44
C ASN A 335 -22.96 -1.32 29.97
N GLU A 336 -22.70 -1.11 31.25
CA GLU A 336 -22.81 0.20 31.86
C GLU A 336 -21.90 1.18 31.11
N GLY A 337 -22.49 2.26 30.59
CA GLY A 337 -21.76 3.33 29.89
C GLY A 337 -21.87 3.28 28.37
N GLU A 338 -22.52 2.26 27.79
CA GLU A 338 -22.67 2.15 26.33
C GLU A 338 -23.56 3.24 25.72
N LEU A 339 -24.56 3.73 26.45
CA LEU A 339 -25.37 4.88 26.08
C LEU A 339 -24.75 6.16 26.63
N VAL A 340 -24.16 6.95 25.73
CA VAL A 340 -23.58 8.26 26.08
C VAL A 340 -24.66 9.34 26.24
N SER A 341 -25.68 9.33 25.39
CA SER A 341 -26.79 10.29 25.43
C SER A 341 -27.97 9.78 24.62
N ALA A 342 -29.19 10.14 25.00
CA ALA A 342 -30.38 9.85 24.23
C ALA A 342 -31.17 11.13 23.93
N ARG A 343 -32.03 11.07 22.92
CA ARG A 343 -33.07 12.07 22.68
C ARG A 343 -34.23 11.42 21.95
N TRP A 344 -35.43 11.94 22.19
CA TRP A 344 -36.58 11.55 21.39
C TRP A 344 -36.43 12.03 19.95
N ILE A 345 -36.70 11.15 18.98
CA ILE A 345 -36.77 11.52 17.56
C ILE A 345 -37.84 12.59 17.35
N LYS A 346 -38.99 12.41 18.01
CA LYS A 346 -40.09 13.38 18.04
C LYS A 346 -40.20 13.97 19.46
N PRO A 347 -39.89 15.27 19.64
CA PRO A 347 -40.02 15.93 20.93
C PRO A 347 -41.44 15.77 21.48
N PRO A 348 -41.61 15.62 22.81
CA PRO A 348 -42.93 15.42 23.43
C PRO A 348 -43.97 16.43 22.96
N GLY A 349 -43.63 17.73 22.90
CA GLY A 349 -44.53 18.80 22.45
C GLY A 349 -44.91 18.78 20.97
N LYS A 350 -44.33 17.89 20.15
CA LYS A 350 -44.69 17.69 18.73
C LYS A 350 -45.40 16.37 18.48
N ARG A 351 -45.67 15.57 19.51
CA ARG A 351 -46.38 14.29 19.37
C ARG A 351 -47.86 14.55 19.12
N ALA A 352 -48.48 13.69 18.33
CA ALA A 352 -49.94 13.71 18.20
C ALA A 352 -50.54 13.18 19.51
N SER A 353 -51.80 13.53 19.82
CA SER A 353 -52.46 13.16 21.08
C SER A 353 -52.53 11.64 21.34
N ASN A 354 -52.25 10.83 20.32
CA ASN A 354 -52.23 9.37 20.34
C ASN A 354 -50.82 8.75 20.26
N GLN A 355 -49.75 9.52 20.50
CA GLN A 355 -48.34 9.08 20.41
C GLN A 355 -47.53 9.32 21.67
#